data_AF-K2AKF0-F1
#
_entry.id   AF-K2AKF0-F1
#
_cell.length_a   1.000
_cell.length_b   1.000
_cell.length_c   1.000
_cell.angle_alpha   90.00
_cell.angle_beta   90.00
_cell.angle_gamma   90.00
#
_symmetry.space_group_name_H-M   'P 1'
#
loop_
_entity.id
_entity.type
_entity.pdbx_description
1 polymer ?
#
loop_
_entity_poly.entity_id
_entity_poly.type
_entity_poly.pdbx_seq_one_letter_code
_entity_poly.pdbx_strand_id
1 'polypeptide(L)'
;MPSFVKHDVADIKLAGEGKLKIEWAGQQMPVLQLIKERFSREKPLKGITLGACLHVTSETANLMLALKAGGAKLALCASNPLSTQDSVAASLVKDFGIPTFAIKGEDNQTYYRHLQAVLGFKPNVTMDDGADLVTALQKLKIKYHLPAFATLKALQAGKSKIQIKNQKGESWEFLGSSEETTTGVIRLKAMEKDKALKVPVVAVNDSDT
;
A
#
# COMPACT_ATOMS: atom_id res chain seq x y z
N MET A 1 -0.09 -11.61 -24.53
CA MET A 1 -0.49 -11.16 -23.18
C MET A 1 0.65 -10.34 -22.62
N PRO A 2 0.44 -9.13 -22.06
CA PRO A 2 1.55 -8.39 -21.47
C PRO A 2 2.07 -9.17 -20.27
N SER A 3 3.37 -9.42 -20.26
CA SER A 3 4.09 -10.08 -19.17
C SER A 3 3.76 -9.44 -17.83
N PHE A 4 3.63 -10.23 -16.77
CA PHE A 4 3.51 -9.71 -15.41
C PHE A 4 4.75 -8.85 -15.09
N VAL A 5 4.58 -7.53 -15.09
CA VAL A 5 5.66 -6.59 -14.81
C VAL A 5 5.97 -6.71 -13.32
N LYS A 6 7.19 -7.12 -12.97
CA LYS A 6 7.59 -7.34 -11.56
C LYS A 6 7.84 -6.03 -10.80
N HIS A 7 8.22 -4.98 -11.52
CA HIS A 7 8.47 -3.62 -11.04
C HIS A 7 8.54 -2.68 -12.25
N ASP A 8 8.35 -1.39 -12.05
CA ASP A 8 8.49 -0.35 -13.08
C ASP A 8 9.11 0.91 -12.44
N VAL A 9 10.38 1.17 -12.75
CA VAL A 9 11.20 2.24 -12.15
C VAL A 9 12.07 2.87 -13.24
N ALA A 10 12.46 4.13 -13.07
CA ALA A 10 13.12 4.91 -14.13
C ALA A 10 14.46 4.30 -14.59
N ASP A 11 15.37 4.01 -13.65
CA ASP A 11 16.65 3.34 -13.93
C ASP A 11 17.13 2.54 -12.71
N ILE A 12 17.20 1.22 -12.88
CA ILE A 12 17.64 0.29 -11.82
C ILE A 12 19.10 0.50 -11.40
N LYS A 13 19.92 1.16 -12.21
CA LYS A 13 21.33 1.46 -11.89
C LYS A 13 21.48 2.48 -10.77
N LEU A 14 20.44 3.30 -10.52
CA LEU A 14 20.43 4.30 -9.45
C LEU A 14 20.32 3.71 -8.03
N ALA A 15 20.11 2.39 -7.92
CA ALA A 15 19.90 1.70 -6.66
C ALA A 15 21.03 1.92 -5.63
N GLY A 16 22.28 2.03 -6.07
CA GLY A 16 23.41 2.26 -5.15
C GLY A 16 23.29 3.61 -4.41
N GLU A 17 22.93 4.68 -5.13
CA GLU A 17 22.66 5.99 -4.53
C GLU A 17 21.42 5.95 -3.65
N GLY A 18 20.37 5.26 -4.10
CA GLY A 18 19.13 5.09 -3.33
C GLY A 18 19.36 4.41 -1.99
N LYS A 19 20.20 3.37 -1.96
CA LYS A 19 20.51 2.63 -0.74
C LYS A 19 21.14 3.55 0.31
N LEU A 20 22.09 4.38 -0.09
CA LEU A 20 22.73 5.34 0.82
C LEU A 20 21.72 6.36 1.37
N LYS A 21 20.81 6.86 0.54
CA LYS A 21 19.74 7.79 0.98
C LYS A 21 18.78 7.12 1.97
N ILE A 22 18.37 5.89 1.70
CA ILE A 22 17.50 5.09 2.58
C ILE A 22 18.20 4.86 3.92
N GLU A 23 19.46 4.45 3.91
CA GLU A 23 20.24 4.20 5.13
C GLU A 23 20.42 5.48 5.95
N TRP A 24 20.75 6.60 5.30
CA TRP A 24 20.89 7.90 5.96
C TRP A 24 19.58 8.34 6.61
N ALA A 25 18.46 8.31 5.87
CA ALA A 25 17.16 8.70 6.41
C ALA A 25 16.76 7.79 7.58
N GLY A 26 17.05 6.50 7.47
CA GLY A 26 16.78 5.52 8.51
C GLY A 26 17.42 5.86 9.85
N GLN A 27 18.61 6.48 9.87
CA GLN A 27 19.28 6.92 11.10
C GLN A 27 18.51 8.01 11.85
N GLN A 28 17.67 8.78 11.15
CA GLN A 28 16.85 9.85 11.72
C GLN A 28 15.42 9.37 12.08
N MET A 29 15.14 8.05 11.98
CA MET A 29 13.82 7.47 12.22
C MET A 29 13.85 6.44 13.37
N PRO A 30 14.22 6.82 14.61
CA PRO A 30 14.47 5.89 15.71
C PRO A 30 13.25 5.04 16.09
N VAL A 31 12.04 5.61 16.05
CA VAL A 31 10.80 4.86 16.33
C VAL A 31 10.60 3.73 15.33
N LEU A 32 10.85 3.98 14.05
CA LEU A 32 10.68 2.98 13.01
C LEU A 32 11.76 1.90 13.07
N GLN A 33 12.97 2.25 13.52
CA GLN A 33 14.01 1.27 13.85
C GLN A 33 13.56 0.34 14.98
N LEU A 34 13.03 0.88 16.08
CA LEU A 34 12.50 0.07 17.18
C LEU A 34 11.37 -0.87 16.71
N ILE A 35 10.45 -0.35 15.88
CA ILE A 35 9.38 -1.16 15.29
C ILE A 35 9.96 -2.27 14.40
N LYS A 36 10.93 -1.94 13.54
CA LYS A 36 11.60 -2.91 12.65
C LYS A 36 12.30 -4.01 13.44
N GLU A 37 13.00 -3.66 14.51
CA GLU A 37 13.65 -4.62 15.41
C GLU A 37 12.64 -5.56 16.05
N ARG A 38 11.57 -5.03 16.64
CA ARG A 38 10.48 -5.84 17.22
C ARG A 38 9.85 -6.74 16.16
N PHE A 39 9.48 -6.19 15.02
CA PHE A 39 8.83 -6.90 13.90
C PHE A 39 9.73 -7.99 13.33
N SER A 40 11.05 -7.79 13.32
CA SER A 40 11.99 -8.82 12.86
C SER A 40 11.94 -10.10 13.71
N ARG A 41 11.60 -9.99 15.00
CA ARG A 41 11.49 -11.11 15.94
C ARG A 41 10.09 -11.72 15.91
N GLU A 42 9.06 -10.88 15.96
CA GLU A 42 7.66 -11.32 16.12
C GLU A 42 7.01 -11.77 14.81
N LYS A 43 7.48 -11.24 13.66
CA LYS A 43 6.88 -11.45 12.33
C LYS A 43 5.33 -11.30 12.32
N PRO A 44 4.77 -10.21 12.86
CA PRO A 44 3.32 -10.08 13.03
C PRO A 44 2.54 -9.99 11.72
N LEU A 45 3.22 -9.67 10.61
CA LEU A 45 2.63 -9.53 9.27
C LEU A 45 2.89 -10.76 8.39
N LYS A 46 3.34 -11.88 8.96
CA LYS A 46 3.57 -13.11 8.20
C LYS A 46 2.29 -13.57 7.51
N GLY A 47 2.38 -13.74 6.19
CA GLY A 47 1.24 -14.17 5.36
C GLY A 47 0.34 -13.03 4.88
N ILE A 48 0.57 -11.80 5.35
CA ILE A 48 -0.11 -10.61 4.86
C ILE A 48 0.58 -10.08 3.61
N THR A 49 -0.21 -9.83 2.58
CA THR A 49 0.21 -9.05 1.41
C THR A 49 -0.31 -7.63 1.57
N LEU A 50 0.58 -6.64 1.49
CA LEU A 50 0.27 -5.23 1.66
C LEU A 50 0.60 -4.47 0.37
N GLY A 51 -0.39 -3.75 -0.15
CA GLY A 51 -0.23 -2.85 -1.29
C GLY A 51 -0.22 -1.40 -0.82
N ALA A 52 0.80 -0.62 -1.18
CA ALA A 52 0.94 0.75 -0.76
C ALA A 52 0.89 1.72 -1.96
N CYS A 53 0.21 2.84 -1.78
CA CYS A 53 0.18 3.99 -2.67
C CYS A 53 0.55 5.22 -1.85
N LEU A 54 1.83 5.58 -1.88
CA LEU A 54 2.43 6.61 -1.03
C LEU A 54 3.49 7.37 -1.84
N HIS A 55 3.95 8.51 -1.36
CA HIS A 55 5.15 9.15 -1.92
C HIS A 55 6.36 8.19 -1.84
N VAL A 56 7.01 7.91 -2.98
CA VAL A 56 8.15 6.95 -3.01
C VAL A 56 9.45 7.69 -2.68
N THR A 57 9.69 7.86 -1.38
CA THR A 57 10.84 8.56 -0.81
C THR A 57 11.64 7.68 0.16
N SER A 58 12.76 8.19 0.68
CA SER A 58 13.64 7.46 1.60
C SER A 58 12.95 7.10 2.92
N GLU A 59 12.03 7.95 3.38
CA GLU A 59 11.19 7.74 4.56
C GLU A 59 10.22 6.58 4.35
N THR A 60 9.47 6.61 3.23
CA THR A 60 8.59 5.52 2.82
C THR A 60 9.35 4.21 2.64
N ALA A 61 10.57 4.26 2.09
CA ALA A 61 11.39 3.08 1.97
C ALA A 61 11.70 2.46 3.34
N ASN A 62 12.06 3.26 4.34
CA ASN A 62 12.28 2.76 5.70
C ASN A 62 11.00 2.17 6.31
N LEU A 63 9.83 2.76 6.05
CA LEU A 63 8.55 2.18 6.45
C LEU A 63 8.34 0.81 5.80
N MET A 64 8.58 0.68 4.50
CA MET A 64 8.50 -0.61 3.80
C MET A 64 9.48 -1.64 4.37
N LEU A 65 10.70 -1.22 4.77
CA LEU A 65 11.66 -2.12 5.42
C LEU A 65 11.18 -2.62 6.79
N ALA A 66 10.51 -1.78 7.58
CA ALA A 66 9.90 -2.21 8.84
C ALA A 66 8.76 -3.21 8.61
N LEU A 67 7.87 -2.93 7.67
CA LEU A 67 6.76 -3.83 7.32
C LEU A 67 7.27 -5.18 6.75
N LYS A 68 8.28 -5.14 5.89
CA LYS A 68 8.96 -6.34 5.37
C LYS A 68 9.64 -7.13 6.49
N ALA A 69 10.30 -6.45 7.44
CA ALA A 69 10.86 -7.10 8.62
C ALA A 69 9.78 -7.82 9.43
N GLY A 70 8.55 -7.29 9.46
CA GLY A 70 7.37 -7.94 10.03
C GLY A 70 6.85 -9.17 9.28
N GLY A 71 7.42 -9.51 8.12
CA GLY A 71 7.04 -10.69 7.34
C GLY A 71 6.00 -10.44 6.25
N ALA A 72 5.64 -9.17 6.01
CA ALA A 72 4.70 -8.80 4.95
C ALA A 72 5.31 -9.04 3.55
N LYS A 73 4.47 -9.44 2.60
CA LYS A 73 4.75 -9.32 1.16
C LYS A 73 4.29 -7.94 0.71
N LEU A 74 5.15 -7.18 0.05
CA LEU A 74 4.88 -5.77 -0.26
C LEU A 74 4.79 -5.54 -1.78
N ALA A 75 3.99 -4.56 -2.17
CA ALA A 75 4.05 -3.90 -3.46
C ALA A 75 3.75 -2.40 -3.26
N LEU A 76 4.55 -1.53 -3.88
CA LEU A 76 4.47 -0.07 -3.70
C LEU A 76 4.27 0.64 -5.04
N CYS A 77 3.44 1.68 -5.05
CA CYS A 77 3.36 2.65 -6.13
C CYS A 77 3.30 4.08 -5.59
N ALA A 78 3.53 5.05 -6.48
CA ALA A 78 3.47 6.47 -6.12
C ALA A 78 2.03 6.95 -5.91
N SER A 79 1.80 7.79 -4.90
CA SER A 79 0.56 8.58 -4.72
C SER A 79 0.55 9.86 -5.56
N ASN A 80 1.72 10.29 -6.04
CA ASN A 80 1.85 11.50 -6.85
C ASN A 80 3.01 11.33 -7.87
N PRO A 81 2.77 11.57 -9.17
CA PRO A 81 3.77 11.43 -10.21
C PRO A 81 5.10 12.18 -9.98
N LEU A 82 5.07 13.32 -9.29
CA LEU A 82 6.27 14.16 -9.08
C LEU A 82 7.05 13.82 -7.81
N SER A 83 6.47 12.99 -6.93
CA SER A 83 7.00 12.74 -5.59
C SER A 83 8.10 11.67 -5.54
N THR A 84 8.18 10.83 -6.56
CA THR A 84 9.12 9.71 -6.61
C THR A 84 10.58 10.18 -6.57
N GLN A 85 11.37 9.60 -5.69
CA GLN A 85 12.83 9.65 -5.74
C GLN A 85 13.31 8.41 -6.50
N ASP A 86 13.64 8.55 -7.80
CA ASP A 86 13.92 7.40 -8.67
C ASP A 86 15.04 6.49 -8.16
N SER A 87 16.07 7.07 -7.52
CA SER A 87 17.14 6.30 -6.89
C SER A 87 16.62 5.39 -5.77
N VAL A 88 15.68 5.89 -4.96
CA VAL A 88 15.04 5.13 -3.88
C VAL A 88 14.16 4.03 -4.45
N ALA A 89 13.34 4.34 -5.45
CA ALA A 89 12.51 3.35 -6.13
C ALA A 89 13.37 2.21 -6.72
N ALA A 90 14.49 2.55 -7.35
CA ALA A 90 15.46 1.57 -7.86
C ALA A 90 16.05 0.69 -6.75
N SER A 91 16.42 1.28 -5.60
CA SER A 91 16.99 0.52 -4.47
C SER A 91 15.97 -0.40 -3.80
N LEU A 92 14.73 0.05 -3.62
CA LEU A 92 13.63 -0.78 -3.12
C LEU A 92 13.48 -2.06 -3.93
N VAL A 93 13.59 -1.97 -5.25
CA VAL A 93 13.56 -3.13 -6.16
C VAL A 93 14.84 -3.95 -6.05
N LYS A 94 16.00 -3.36 -6.30
CA LYS A 94 17.27 -4.10 -6.49
C LYS A 94 17.84 -4.66 -5.20
N ASP A 95 17.96 -3.82 -4.17
CA ASP A 95 18.67 -4.15 -2.94
C ASP A 95 17.74 -4.77 -1.90
N PHE A 96 16.48 -4.33 -1.89
CA PHE A 96 15.51 -4.76 -0.90
C PHE A 96 14.46 -5.72 -1.43
N GLY A 97 14.39 -6.00 -2.75
CA GLY A 97 13.46 -6.97 -3.32
C GLY A 97 12.00 -6.68 -3.00
N ILE A 98 11.62 -5.40 -3.04
CA ILE A 98 10.25 -4.91 -2.88
C ILE A 98 9.78 -4.45 -4.27
N PRO A 99 8.75 -5.10 -4.86
CA PRO A 99 8.10 -4.62 -6.07
C PRO A 99 7.68 -3.15 -5.94
N THR A 100 8.22 -2.29 -6.81
CA THR A 100 7.91 -0.86 -6.83
C THR A 100 7.56 -0.45 -8.26
N PHE A 101 6.48 0.31 -8.38
CA PHE A 101 5.92 0.84 -9.62
C PHE A 101 5.77 2.34 -9.45
N ALA A 102 6.84 3.07 -9.74
CA ALA A 102 6.90 4.51 -9.53
C ALA A 102 8.03 5.12 -10.34
N ILE A 103 7.71 6.14 -11.13
CA ILE A 103 8.68 6.91 -11.93
C ILE A 103 8.42 8.40 -11.69
N LYS A 104 9.47 9.18 -11.42
CA LYS A 104 9.30 10.62 -11.29
C LYS A 104 8.89 11.24 -12.62
N GLY A 105 7.79 11.98 -12.61
CA GLY A 105 7.21 12.62 -13.80
C GLY A 105 6.44 11.66 -14.70
N GLU A 106 5.92 10.55 -14.17
CA GLU A 106 5.09 9.63 -14.95
C GLU A 106 3.79 10.28 -15.46
N ASP A 107 3.34 9.80 -16.63
CA ASP A 107 2.05 10.23 -17.18
C ASP A 107 0.87 9.55 -16.45
N ASN A 108 -0.33 10.11 -16.63
CA ASN A 108 -1.55 9.58 -16.03
C ASN A 108 -1.80 8.11 -16.39
N GLN A 109 -1.48 7.69 -17.62
CA GLN A 109 -1.70 6.31 -18.05
C GLN A 109 -0.81 5.34 -17.25
N THR A 110 0.44 5.73 -17.02
CA THR A 110 1.44 4.99 -16.24
C THR A 110 1.07 4.96 -14.77
N TYR A 111 0.67 6.11 -14.19
CA TYR A 111 0.17 6.20 -12.81
C TYR A 111 -0.97 5.20 -12.54
N TYR A 112 -2.02 5.22 -13.36
CA TYR A 112 -3.14 4.28 -13.18
C TYR A 112 -2.74 2.82 -13.46
N ARG A 113 -1.79 2.59 -14.38
CA ARG A 113 -1.23 1.25 -14.62
C ARG A 113 -0.48 0.73 -13.38
N HIS A 114 0.25 1.59 -12.67
CA HIS A 114 0.97 1.25 -11.44
C HIS A 114 0.02 0.90 -10.30
N LEU A 115 -1.08 1.65 -10.13
CA LEU A 115 -2.15 1.28 -9.19
C LEU A 115 -2.68 -0.14 -9.48
N GLN A 116 -2.96 -0.45 -10.75
CA GLN A 116 -3.41 -1.79 -11.15
C GLN A 116 -2.33 -2.87 -10.94
N ALA A 117 -1.05 -2.52 -11.13
CA ALA A 117 0.05 -3.44 -10.87
C ALA A 117 0.11 -3.83 -9.39
N VAL A 118 -0.02 -2.86 -8.47
CA VAL A 118 -0.10 -3.11 -7.02
C VAL A 118 -1.33 -3.96 -6.66
N LEU A 119 -2.51 -3.66 -7.20
CA LEU A 119 -3.71 -4.50 -7.00
C LEU A 119 -3.53 -5.92 -7.57
N GLY A 120 -2.69 -6.10 -8.59
CA GLY A 120 -2.31 -7.39 -9.15
C GLY A 120 -1.59 -8.31 -8.15
N PHE A 121 -1.01 -7.77 -7.08
CA PHE A 121 -0.45 -8.54 -5.97
C PHE A 121 -1.50 -9.07 -5.00
N LYS A 122 -2.79 -8.73 -5.21
CA LYS A 122 -3.92 -9.22 -4.39
C LYS A 122 -3.73 -8.86 -2.91
N PRO A 123 -3.57 -7.57 -2.58
CA PRO A 123 -3.26 -7.14 -1.22
C PRO A 123 -4.40 -7.49 -0.25
N ASN A 124 -4.04 -8.01 0.93
CA ASN A 124 -4.96 -8.17 2.06
C ASN A 124 -5.19 -6.83 2.78
N VAL A 125 -4.20 -5.96 2.78
CA VAL A 125 -4.25 -4.62 3.38
C VAL A 125 -3.75 -3.60 2.37
N THR A 126 -4.37 -2.42 2.32
CA THR A 126 -3.83 -1.27 1.58
C THR A 126 -3.39 -0.15 2.50
N MET A 127 -2.41 0.62 2.07
CA MET A 127 -1.96 1.85 2.73
C MET A 127 -1.94 2.94 1.67
N ASP A 128 -2.65 4.04 1.92
CA ASP A 128 -2.97 5.03 0.91
C ASP A 128 -2.66 6.44 1.40
N ASP A 129 -2.29 7.29 0.45
CA ASP A 129 -2.07 8.72 0.58
C ASP A 129 -2.84 9.35 -0.57
N GLY A 130 -3.99 9.94 -0.24
CA GLY A 130 -4.90 10.55 -1.19
C GLY A 130 -6.05 9.65 -1.64
N ALA A 131 -6.15 8.41 -1.13
CA ALA A 131 -7.24 7.45 -1.34
C ALA A 131 -7.39 6.88 -2.77
N ASP A 132 -6.38 6.93 -3.61
CA ASP A 132 -6.48 6.48 -5.01
C ASP A 132 -6.44 4.96 -5.16
N LEU A 133 -5.63 4.26 -4.37
CA LEU A 133 -5.52 2.80 -4.42
C LEU A 133 -6.78 2.12 -3.87
N VAL A 134 -7.32 2.61 -2.76
CA VAL A 134 -8.58 2.14 -2.21
C VAL A 134 -9.74 2.46 -3.16
N THR A 135 -9.74 3.64 -3.80
CA THR A 135 -10.73 3.96 -4.84
C THR A 135 -10.64 3.00 -6.03
N ALA A 136 -9.43 2.65 -6.47
CA ALA A 136 -9.22 1.67 -7.54
C ALA A 136 -9.67 0.26 -7.13
N LEU A 137 -9.41 -0.16 -5.89
CA LEU A 137 -9.84 -1.45 -5.35
C LEU A 137 -11.37 -1.57 -5.31
N GLN A 138 -12.07 -0.49 -4.96
CA GLN A 138 -13.53 -0.47 -4.90
C GLN A 138 -14.23 -0.61 -6.26
N LYS A 139 -13.51 -0.41 -7.37
CA LYS A 139 -14.00 -0.70 -8.73
C LYS A 139 -14.02 -2.20 -9.04
N LEU A 140 -13.37 -3.03 -8.21
CA LEU A 140 -13.44 -4.50 -8.30
C LEU A 140 -14.73 -5.03 -7.66
N LYS A 141 -15.03 -6.31 -7.89
CA LYS A 141 -16.20 -6.95 -7.27
C LYS A 141 -15.90 -7.24 -5.81
N ILE A 142 -16.63 -6.58 -4.91
CA ILE A 142 -16.52 -6.79 -3.46
C ILE A 142 -17.69 -7.65 -2.99
N LYS A 143 -17.38 -8.70 -2.23
CA LYS A 143 -18.37 -9.56 -1.56
C LYS A 143 -18.07 -9.62 -0.06
N TYR A 144 -19.12 -9.56 0.74
CA TYR A 144 -19.02 -9.77 2.19
C TYR A 144 -19.44 -11.20 2.51
N HIS A 145 -18.68 -11.87 3.37
CA HIS A 145 -19.03 -13.21 3.82
C HIS A 145 -19.88 -13.17 5.10
N LEU A 146 -20.98 -12.41 5.10
CA LEU A 146 -22.00 -12.39 6.17
C LEU A 146 -23.40 -12.01 5.64
N PRO A 147 -24.49 -12.51 6.27
CA PRO A 147 -25.84 -12.06 5.98
C PRO A 147 -26.06 -10.59 6.40
N ALA A 148 -26.86 -9.85 5.63
CA ALA A 148 -27.01 -8.39 5.72
C ALA A 148 -27.21 -7.83 7.15
N PHE A 149 -27.97 -8.54 8.00
CA PHE A 149 -28.28 -8.14 9.37
C PHE A 149 -27.08 -8.29 10.35
N ALA A 150 -26.16 -9.21 10.07
CA ALA A 150 -24.95 -9.44 10.88
C ALA A 150 -23.80 -8.47 10.53
N THR A 151 -23.89 -7.79 9.38
CA THR A 151 -22.79 -7.03 8.78
C THR A 151 -22.32 -5.86 9.66
N LEU A 152 -23.23 -5.08 10.26
CA LEU A 152 -22.85 -3.85 10.98
C LEU A 152 -22.07 -4.16 12.28
N LYS A 153 -22.59 -5.09 13.10
CA LYS A 153 -21.93 -5.52 14.34
C LYS A 153 -20.64 -6.31 14.05
N ALA A 154 -20.59 -7.08 12.97
CA ALA A 154 -19.41 -7.84 12.61
C ALA A 154 -18.31 -7.00 11.98
N LEU A 155 -18.65 -5.94 11.22
CA LEU A 155 -17.69 -4.92 10.76
C LEU A 155 -17.06 -4.21 11.95
N GLN A 156 -17.87 -3.79 12.93
CA GLN A 156 -17.39 -3.18 14.18
C GLN A 156 -16.54 -4.13 15.03
N ALA A 157 -16.75 -5.45 14.92
CA ALA A 157 -16.01 -6.47 15.65
C ALA A 157 -14.86 -7.12 14.85
N GLY A 158 -14.59 -6.69 13.61
CA GLY A 158 -13.55 -7.29 12.75
C GLY A 158 -13.83 -8.74 12.33
N LYS A 159 -15.08 -9.21 12.40
CA LYS A 159 -15.48 -10.62 12.19
C LYS A 159 -15.94 -10.94 10.76
N SER A 160 -16.03 -9.94 9.89
CA SER A 160 -16.45 -10.13 8.49
C SER A 160 -15.26 -10.25 7.56
N LYS A 161 -15.12 -11.40 6.90
CA LYS A 161 -14.14 -11.57 5.81
C LYS A 161 -14.63 -10.87 4.55
N ILE A 162 -13.91 -9.86 4.08
CA ILE A 162 -14.18 -9.19 2.80
C ILE A 162 -13.46 -9.98 1.71
N GLN A 163 -14.17 -10.32 0.64
CA GLN A 163 -13.61 -11.00 -0.52
C GLN A 163 -13.62 -10.05 -1.69
N ILE A 164 -12.45 -9.83 -2.28
CA ILE A 164 -12.28 -9.07 -3.52
C ILE A 164 -12.15 -10.05 -4.67
N LYS A 165 -12.84 -9.77 -5.78
CA LYS A 165 -12.76 -10.55 -7.01
C LYS A 165 -12.44 -9.62 -8.18
N ASN A 166 -11.38 -9.94 -8.91
CA ASN A 166 -11.00 -9.17 -10.10
C ASN A 166 -11.74 -9.67 -11.37
N GLN A 167 -11.50 -8.98 -12.49
CA GLN A 167 -12.12 -9.31 -13.78
C GLN A 167 -11.70 -10.68 -14.33
N LYS A 168 -10.52 -11.18 -13.93
CA LYS A 168 -10.00 -12.51 -14.30
C LYS A 168 -10.61 -13.65 -13.48
N GLY A 169 -11.48 -13.33 -12.52
CA GLY A 169 -12.14 -14.31 -11.67
C GLY A 169 -11.34 -14.71 -10.43
N GLU A 170 -10.14 -14.18 -10.26
CA GLU A 170 -9.30 -14.44 -9.09
C GLU A 170 -9.90 -13.74 -7.87
N SER A 171 -9.89 -14.42 -6.72
CA SER A 171 -10.45 -13.90 -5.47
C SER A 171 -9.44 -13.98 -4.32
N TRP A 172 -9.47 -12.99 -3.43
CA TRP A 172 -8.62 -12.94 -2.23
C TRP A 172 -9.33 -12.24 -1.06
N GLU A 173 -8.85 -12.51 0.14
CA GLU A 173 -9.34 -11.89 1.37
C GLU A 173 -8.75 -10.49 1.56
N PHE A 174 -9.58 -9.53 1.93
CA PHE A 174 -9.21 -8.16 2.23
C PHE A 174 -9.62 -7.81 3.67
N LEU A 175 -8.75 -7.09 4.37
CA LEU A 175 -8.87 -6.79 5.80
C LEU A 175 -9.19 -5.32 6.04
N GLY A 176 -8.62 -4.41 5.25
CA GLY A 176 -8.86 -2.97 5.38
C GLY A 176 -7.79 -2.12 4.73
N SER A 177 -8.01 -0.81 4.74
CA SER A 177 -7.03 0.18 4.32
C SER A 177 -6.62 1.10 5.47
N SER A 178 -5.52 1.82 5.31
CA SER A 178 -5.23 3.05 6.06
C SER A 178 -5.09 4.23 5.11
N GLU A 179 -5.38 5.44 5.59
CA GLU A 179 -5.23 6.69 4.84
C GLU A 179 -4.41 7.71 5.64
N GLU A 180 -3.36 8.24 5.02
CA GLU A 180 -2.39 9.16 5.62
C GLU A 180 -2.83 10.62 5.62
N THR A 181 -3.59 11.07 4.62
CA THR A 181 -3.79 12.51 4.39
C THR A 181 -5.19 13.00 4.71
N THR A 182 -5.26 14.27 5.11
CA THR A 182 -6.52 14.98 5.30
C THR A 182 -7.42 14.92 4.06
N THR A 183 -6.86 15.13 2.86
CA THR A 183 -7.61 15.09 1.60
C THR A 183 -8.19 13.71 1.34
N GLY A 184 -7.39 12.64 1.50
CA GLY A 184 -7.89 11.28 1.36
C GLY A 184 -8.96 10.94 2.39
N VAL A 185 -8.77 11.35 3.67
CA VAL A 185 -9.76 11.14 4.73
C VAL A 185 -11.09 11.85 4.40
N ILE A 186 -11.06 13.09 3.91
CA ILE A 186 -12.27 13.81 3.48
C ILE A 186 -12.97 13.07 2.33
N ARG A 187 -12.22 12.61 1.32
CA ARG A 187 -12.77 11.80 0.21
C ARG A 187 -13.46 10.54 0.72
N LEU A 188 -12.85 9.85 1.68
CA LEU A 188 -13.39 8.62 2.27
C LEU A 188 -14.62 8.86 3.13
N LYS A 189 -14.62 9.91 3.97
CA LYS A 189 -15.80 10.34 4.76
C LYS A 189 -16.97 10.72 3.85
N ALA A 190 -16.70 11.37 2.71
CA ALA A 190 -17.73 11.65 1.71
C ALA A 190 -18.29 10.36 1.09
N MET A 191 -17.43 9.42 0.69
CA MET A 191 -17.87 8.11 0.18
C MET A 191 -18.67 7.31 1.22
N GLU A 192 -18.30 7.37 2.50
CA GLU A 192 -19.04 6.72 3.59
C GLU A 192 -20.44 7.32 3.75
N LYS A 193 -20.54 8.67 3.78
CA LYS A 193 -21.83 9.38 3.85
C LYS A 193 -22.76 8.99 2.70
N ASP A 194 -22.19 8.80 1.50
CA ASP A 194 -22.92 8.38 0.30
C ASP A 194 -23.14 6.86 0.22
N LYS A 195 -22.73 6.09 1.24
CA LYS A 195 -22.77 4.60 1.28
C LYS A 195 -22.01 3.94 0.11
N ALA A 196 -21.08 4.66 -0.49
CA ALA A 196 -20.21 4.21 -1.58
C ALA A 196 -18.97 3.48 -1.05
N LEU A 197 -18.53 3.77 0.19
CA LEU A 197 -17.39 3.10 0.83
C LEU A 197 -17.76 1.67 1.25
N LYS A 198 -17.04 0.70 0.69
CA LYS A 198 -17.31 -0.74 0.83
C LYS A 198 -16.26 -1.47 1.68
N VAL A 199 -15.22 -0.80 2.12
CA VAL A 199 -14.15 -1.44 2.90
C VAL A 199 -13.82 -0.58 4.11
N PRO A 200 -13.41 -1.19 5.24
CA PRO A 200 -12.97 -0.44 6.40
C PRO A 200 -11.67 0.30 6.08
N VAL A 201 -11.59 1.56 6.53
CA VAL A 201 -10.40 2.39 6.41
C VAL A 201 -10.08 3.05 7.74
N VAL A 202 -8.82 2.99 8.15
CA VAL A 202 -8.31 3.70 9.33
C VAL A 202 -7.73 5.05 8.88
N ALA A 203 -8.25 6.15 9.40
CA ALA A 203 -7.71 7.49 9.17
C ALA A 203 -6.48 7.71 10.07
N VAL A 204 -5.28 7.52 9.53
CA VAL A 204 -4.01 7.71 10.27
C VAL A 204 -3.75 9.19 10.51
N ASN A 205 -4.16 10.05 9.57
CA ASN A 205 -4.11 11.51 9.69
C ASN A 205 -4.72 12.06 10.99
N ASP A 206 -5.72 11.38 11.54
CA ASP A 206 -6.46 11.84 12.73
C ASP A 206 -5.80 11.39 14.05
N SER A 207 -4.58 10.83 14.00
CA SER A 207 -3.82 10.38 15.18
C SER A 207 -3.14 11.56 15.89
N ASP A 208 -3.20 11.58 17.22
CA ASP A 208 -2.43 12.51 18.06
C ASP A 208 -1.08 11.83 18.41
N THR A 209 0.04 12.38 17.95
CA THR A 209 1.38 11.76 18.01
C THR A 209 2.42 12.65 18.67
#